data_AF-A0AAU1V007-F1
#
_entry.id   AF-A0AAU1V007-F1
#
_cell.length_a   1.000
_cell.length_b   1.000
_cell.length_c   1.000
_cell.angle_alpha   90.00
_cell.angle_beta   90.00
_cell.angle_gamma   90.00
#
_symmetry.space_group_name_H-M   'P 1'
#
loop_
_entity.id
_entity.type
_entity.pdbx_description
1 polymer ?
#
loop_
_entity_poly.entity_id
_entity_poly.type
_entity_poly.pdbx_seq_one_letter_code
_entity_poly.pdbx_strand_id
1 'polypeptide(L)'
;MLLDAQLAPAVARLADQVTVTATDDGDVSALWQEEPLTGSSQKVASELAALLYKSAHARLDHGKELTPRTFSDPEFDRAFHETVGDRNSRREVSVAHEGDEHTIVVLDSIRVAVAPDSLSRDGEKTYLRLSWARPSLSPGFFFLTSCTTPMPTRTGGVLRLYAHLADPDHGPALLARAATYLEDRGLPWQAKASSSRDLYPRTDAVVVYLPRVSWSAARELAQLLESGGNLAEGTSAFTHALTASVGVAFEPADKRPGREGLSFGQHRCRVLAEALVTHATATDGQSRTGRIVAMFNDASIDPLNPARNLSSPVTSVIPAH
;
A
#
# COMPACT_ATOMS: atom_id res chain seq x y z
N MET A 1 6.90 32.94 17.00
CA MET A 1 6.17 32.10 17.95
C MET A 1 5.55 30.94 17.18
N LEU A 2 6.40 30.04 16.66
CA LEU A 2 5.97 28.78 16.06
C LEU A 2 6.00 27.80 17.22
N LEU A 3 4.83 27.33 17.66
CA LEU A 3 4.77 26.15 18.51
C LEU A 3 5.47 25.02 17.74
N ASP A 4 6.50 24.42 18.33
CA ASP A 4 7.19 23.24 17.81
C ASP A 4 6.13 22.19 17.46
N ALA A 5 5.83 22.05 16.17
CA ALA A 5 4.89 21.04 15.72
C ALA A 5 5.54 19.69 16.01
N GLN A 6 5.00 18.94 16.98
CA GLN A 6 5.47 17.61 17.33
C GLN A 6 4.83 16.51 16.47
N LEU A 7 3.85 16.87 15.64
CA LEU A 7 3.06 15.97 14.82
C LEU A 7 2.73 16.61 13.47
N ALA A 8 2.71 15.82 12.40
CA ALA A 8 2.34 16.26 11.08
C ALA A 8 0.94 16.89 11.07
N PRO A 9 0.74 18.09 10.46
CA PRO A 9 -0.54 18.79 10.51
C PRO A 9 -1.73 17.98 10.00
N ALA A 10 -1.53 17.13 8.98
CA ALA A 10 -2.59 16.27 8.44
C ALA A 10 -3.01 15.17 9.45
N VAL A 11 -2.07 14.62 10.22
CA VAL A 11 -2.36 13.63 11.25
C VAL A 11 -2.97 14.28 12.49
N ALA A 12 -2.52 15.48 12.86
CA ALA A 12 -3.16 16.25 13.93
C ALA A 12 -4.63 16.53 13.62
N ARG A 13 -4.94 17.05 12.43
CA ARG A 13 -6.33 17.26 11.97
C ARG A 13 -7.16 15.99 11.93
N LEU A 14 -6.54 14.86 11.58
CA LEU A 14 -7.21 13.56 11.58
C LEU A 14 -7.54 13.12 13.01
N ALA A 15 -6.58 13.24 13.94
CA ALA A 15 -6.77 12.91 15.35
C ALA A 15 -7.80 13.81 16.04
N ASP A 16 -7.89 15.08 15.65
CA ASP A 16 -8.85 16.06 16.19
C ASP A 16 -10.31 15.72 15.83
N GLN A 17 -10.52 14.97 14.75
CA GLN A 17 -11.84 14.51 14.30
C GLN A 17 -12.29 13.20 14.96
N VAL A 18 -11.41 12.54 15.73
CA VAL A 18 -11.74 11.31 16.46
C VAL A 18 -11.96 11.66 17.93
N THR A 19 -13.14 11.31 18.45
CA THR A 19 -13.41 11.35 19.89
C THR A 19 -13.27 9.95 20.45
N VAL A 20 -12.51 9.78 21.53
CA VAL A 20 -12.39 8.51 22.26
C VAL A 20 -12.51 8.77 23.76
N THR A 21 -13.35 8.00 24.43
CA THR A 21 -13.63 8.11 25.87
C THR A 21 -13.64 6.73 26.50
N ALA A 22 -12.97 6.57 27.64
CA ALA A 22 -13.18 5.41 28.50
C ALA A 22 -14.49 5.56 29.29
N THR A 23 -15.20 4.47 29.52
CA THR A 23 -16.39 4.41 30.37
C THR A 23 -16.02 3.91 31.76
N ASP A 24 -16.88 4.17 32.74
CA ASP A 24 -16.69 3.74 34.14
C ASP A 24 -16.64 2.20 34.28
N ASP A 25 -17.27 1.48 33.35
CA ASP A 25 -17.31 0.02 33.30
C ASP A 25 -16.04 -0.60 32.67
N GLY A 26 -15.06 0.22 32.29
CA GLY A 26 -13.79 -0.22 31.67
C GLY A 26 -13.86 -0.46 30.16
N ASP A 27 -15.00 -0.19 29.54
CA ASP A 27 -15.16 -0.18 28.09
C ASP A 27 -14.62 1.14 27.49
N VAL A 28 -14.43 1.14 26.18
CA VAL A 28 -14.04 2.31 25.40
C VAL A 28 -15.15 2.62 24.41
N SER A 29 -15.46 3.90 24.24
CA SER A 29 -16.28 4.40 23.15
C SER A 29 -15.45 5.31 22.25
N ALA A 30 -15.60 5.13 20.94
CA ALA A 30 -15.01 6.00 19.93
C ALA A 30 -16.07 6.49 18.94
N LEU A 31 -15.90 7.70 18.44
CA LEU A 31 -16.74 8.30 17.40
C LEU A 31 -15.86 8.82 16.27
N TRP A 32 -16.14 8.36 15.06
CA TRP A 32 -15.49 8.81 13.83
C TRP A 32 -16.56 9.00 12.74
N GLN A 33 -16.71 10.22 12.23
CA GLN A 33 -17.65 10.53 11.13
C GLN A 33 -19.07 9.95 11.35
N GLU A 34 -19.63 10.17 12.54
CA GLU A 34 -20.95 9.68 12.95
C GLU A 34 -21.07 8.15 13.12
N GLU A 35 -19.97 7.40 13.01
CA GLU A 35 -19.95 5.96 13.30
C GLU A 35 -19.49 5.70 14.75
N PRO A 36 -20.41 5.33 15.66
CA PRO A 36 -20.06 5.00 17.03
C PRO A 36 -19.50 3.58 17.14
N LEU A 37 -18.43 3.43 17.92
CA LEU A 37 -17.81 2.15 18.27
C LEU A 37 -17.79 2.00 19.79
N THR A 38 -18.15 0.83 20.31
CA THR A 38 -18.08 0.54 21.75
C THR A 38 -17.61 -0.89 22.02
N GLY A 39 -16.80 -1.05 23.06
CA GLY A 39 -16.41 -2.32 23.65
C GLY A 39 -15.01 -2.25 24.25
N SER A 40 -14.32 -3.39 24.34
CA SER A 40 -12.96 -3.43 24.88
C SER A 40 -12.00 -2.55 24.08
N SER A 41 -10.94 -2.05 24.74
CA SER A 41 -9.92 -1.21 24.09
C SER A 41 -9.33 -1.86 22.83
N GLN A 42 -9.10 -3.18 22.85
CA GLN A 42 -8.58 -3.91 21.70
C GLN A 42 -9.57 -3.95 20.53
N LYS A 43 -10.85 -4.19 20.82
CA LYS A 43 -11.91 -4.21 19.80
C LYS A 43 -12.04 -2.84 19.15
N VAL A 44 -12.19 -1.79 19.96
CA VAL A 44 -12.36 -0.42 19.49
C VAL A 44 -11.15 0.06 18.70
N ALA A 45 -9.93 -0.23 19.16
CA ALA A 45 -8.72 0.12 18.39
C ALA A 45 -8.69 -0.56 17.02
N SER A 46 -9.10 -1.84 16.94
CA SER A 46 -9.14 -2.58 15.67
C SER A 46 -10.20 -2.05 14.71
N GLU A 47 -11.41 -1.78 15.21
CA GLU A 47 -12.52 -1.26 14.41
C GLU A 47 -12.23 0.18 13.95
N LEU A 48 -11.75 1.04 14.85
CA LEU A 48 -11.34 2.40 14.53
C LEU A 48 -10.20 2.42 13.50
N ALA A 49 -9.22 1.51 13.60
CA ALA A 49 -8.17 1.39 12.60
C ALA A 49 -8.72 1.06 11.20
N ALA A 50 -9.72 0.18 11.12
CA ALA A 50 -10.38 -0.18 9.87
C ALA A 50 -11.18 1.00 9.29
N LEU A 51 -11.90 1.76 10.14
CA LEU A 51 -12.64 2.96 9.71
C LEU A 51 -11.69 4.05 9.21
N LEU A 52 -10.63 4.35 9.94
CA LEU A 52 -9.59 5.31 9.53
C LEU A 52 -8.92 4.87 8.23
N TYR A 53 -8.67 3.57 8.05
CA TYR A 53 -8.15 3.06 6.79
C TYR A 53 -9.11 3.32 5.63
N LYS A 54 -10.40 2.96 5.76
CA LYS A 54 -11.38 3.13 4.68
C LYS A 54 -11.60 4.60 4.32
N SER A 55 -11.79 5.46 5.31
CA SER A 55 -12.23 6.86 5.11
C SER A 55 -11.09 7.87 4.97
N ALA A 56 -10.02 7.74 5.77
CA ALA A 56 -8.94 8.73 5.81
C ALA A 56 -7.73 8.35 4.96
N HIS A 57 -7.40 7.05 4.89
CA HIS A 57 -6.36 6.57 3.97
C HIS A 57 -6.93 6.32 2.57
N ALA A 58 -7.76 5.29 2.43
CA ALA A 58 -8.30 4.90 1.14
C ALA A 58 -9.30 5.94 0.59
N ARG A 59 -9.99 6.72 1.43
CA ARG A 59 -11.05 7.66 1.02
C ARG A 59 -12.15 7.01 0.17
N LEU A 60 -12.56 5.81 0.59
CA LEU A 60 -13.78 5.19 0.10
C LEU A 60 -15.01 6.01 0.54
N ASP A 61 -16.06 5.98 -0.27
CA ASP A 61 -17.34 6.58 0.07
C ASP A 61 -17.88 6.02 1.41
N HIS A 62 -18.51 6.91 2.19
CA HIS A 62 -19.11 6.54 3.48
C HIS A 62 -20.15 5.44 3.32
N GLY A 63 -20.22 4.54 4.31
CA GLY A 63 -21.17 3.43 4.33
C GLY A 63 -20.85 2.27 3.38
N LYS A 64 -19.74 2.31 2.63
CA LYS A 64 -19.37 1.21 1.73
C LYS A 64 -18.85 0.00 2.53
N GLU A 65 -19.66 -1.06 2.58
CA GLU A 65 -19.24 -2.34 3.15
C GLU A 65 -18.36 -3.12 2.17
N LEU A 66 -17.14 -3.42 2.58
CA LEU A 66 -16.23 -4.28 1.82
C LEU A 66 -16.41 -5.73 2.28
N THR A 67 -16.99 -6.55 1.42
CA THR A 67 -17.14 -7.99 1.63
C THR A 67 -16.22 -8.76 0.68
N PRO A 68 -15.90 -10.05 0.90
CA PRO A 68 -15.11 -10.83 -0.05
C PRO A 68 -15.66 -10.80 -1.49
N ARG A 69 -16.98 -10.65 -1.66
CA ARG A 69 -17.61 -10.50 -2.98
C ARG A 69 -17.23 -9.18 -3.66
N THR A 70 -17.08 -8.09 -2.91
CA THR A 70 -16.64 -6.79 -3.46
C THR A 70 -15.22 -6.81 -4.03
N PHE A 71 -14.45 -7.86 -3.77
CA PHE A 71 -13.08 -7.99 -4.27
C PHE A 71 -12.96 -8.74 -5.60
N SER A 72 -14.07 -9.22 -6.16
CA SER A 72 -14.09 -9.99 -7.40
C SER A 72 -14.96 -9.31 -8.45
N ASP A 73 -14.34 -8.85 -9.53
CA ASP A 73 -15.02 -8.30 -10.71
C ASP A 73 -14.34 -8.87 -11.98
N PRO A 74 -14.81 -10.03 -12.48
CA PRO A 74 -14.16 -10.70 -13.61
C PRO A 74 -14.15 -9.89 -14.91
N GLU A 75 -15.15 -9.05 -15.12
CA GLU A 75 -15.21 -8.19 -16.30
C GLU A 75 -14.14 -7.09 -16.22
N PHE A 76 -13.95 -6.53 -15.03
CA PHE A 76 -12.93 -5.51 -14.84
C PHE A 76 -11.51 -6.11 -14.84
N ASP A 77 -11.30 -7.30 -14.27
CA ASP A 77 -10.04 -8.06 -14.42
C ASP A 77 -9.69 -8.32 -15.90
N ARG A 78 -10.69 -8.65 -16.73
CA ARG A 78 -10.51 -8.81 -18.18
C ARG A 78 -10.11 -7.49 -18.84
N ALA A 79 -10.72 -6.36 -18.46
CA ALA A 79 -10.33 -5.04 -18.98
C ALA A 79 -8.86 -4.70 -18.64
N PHE A 80 -8.39 -5.07 -17.45
CA PHE A 80 -6.97 -4.97 -17.11
C PHE A 80 -6.11 -5.82 -18.05
N HIS A 81 -6.44 -7.10 -18.24
CA HIS A 81 -5.70 -7.99 -19.14
C HIS A 81 -5.63 -7.47 -20.58
N GLU A 82 -6.75 -7.01 -21.13
CA GLU A 82 -6.82 -6.47 -22.50
C GLU A 82 -5.98 -5.20 -22.65
N THR A 83 -5.97 -4.32 -21.64
CA THR A 83 -5.25 -3.05 -21.69
C THR A 83 -3.75 -3.22 -21.50
N VAL A 84 -3.32 -4.07 -20.56
CA VAL A 84 -1.90 -4.27 -20.27
C VAL A 84 -1.26 -5.21 -21.31
N GLY A 85 -2.06 -6.13 -21.87
CA GLY A 85 -1.61 -7.13 -22.83
C GLY A 85 -0.86 -8.29 -22.18
N ASP A 86 -0.61 -9.33 -22.98
CA ASP A 86 0.12 -10.51 -22.53
C ASP A 86 1.63 -10.29 -22.68
N ARG A 87 2.29 -10.09 -21.54
CA ARG A 87 3.75 -10.01 -21.45
C ARG A 87 4.24 -11.02 -20.43
N ASN A 88 5.44 -11.53 -20.67
CA ASN A 88 6.05 -12.54 -19.83
C ASN A 88 7.46 -12.12 -19.40
N SER A 89 7.78 -12.38 -18.15
CA SER A 89 9.14 -12.35 -17.61
C SER A 89 9.78 -13.74 -17.73
N ARG A 90 11.10 -13.76 -17.86
CA ARG A 90 11.91 -14.98 -17.83
C ARG A 90 12.62 -15.05 -16.48
N ARG A 91 12.37 -16.10 -15.69
CA ARG A 91 13.00 -16.32 -14.38
C ARG A 91 13.87 -17.56 -14.41
N GLU A 92 15.14 -17.43 -14.07
CA GLU A 92 16.02 -18.58 -13.87
C GLU A 92 15.50 -19.39 -12.68
N VAL A 93 15.36 -20.70 -12.86
CA VAL A 93 14.83 -21.63 -11.84
C VAL A 93 15.67 -22.90 -11.82
N SER A 94 15.73 -23.57 -10.67
CA SER A 94 16.30 -24.91 -10.59
C SER A 94 15.21 -25.97 -10.71
N VAL A 95 15.50 -27.04 -11.44
CA VAL A 95 14.58 -28.17 -11.59
C VAL A 95 14.77 -29.12 -10.41
N ALA A 96 13.71 -29.35 -9.64
CA ALA A 96 13.72 -30.28 -8.51
C ALA A 96 13.27 -31.69 -8.92
N HIS A 97 12.33 -31.79 -9.86
CA HIS A 97 11.83 -33.05 -10.40
C HIS A 97 11.22 -32.84 -11.79
N GLU A 98 11.52 -33.72 -12.74
CA GLU A 98 10.89 -33.76 -14.06
C GLU A 98 9.85 -34.88 -14.10
N GLY A 99 8.62 -34.52 -14.49
CA GLY A 99 7.52 -35.45 -14.71
C GLY A 99 6.80 -35.12 -16.02
N ASP A 100 6.03 -36.09 -16.52
CA ASP A 100 5.42 -36.02 -17.85
C ASP A 100 4.32 -34.94 -17.95
N GLU A 101 3.50 -34.78 -16.91
CA GLU A 101 2.44 -33.76 -16.86
C GLU A 101 2.92 -32.43 -16.26
N HIS A 102 3.81 -32.51 -15.28
CA HIS A 102 4.31 -31.37 -14.53
C HIS A 102 5.79 -31.51 -14.20
N THR A 103 6.51 -30.40 -14.31
CA THR A 103 7.88 -30.26 -13.79
C THR A 103 7.83 -29.48 -12.48
N ILE A 104 8.52 -29.95 -11.44
CA ILE A 104 8.66 -29.23 -10.18
C ILE A 104 9.93 -28.39 -10.26
N VAL A 105 9.78 -27.07 -10.15
CA VAL A 105 10.89 -26.12 -10.09
C VAL A 105 10.96 -25.42 -8.74
N VAL A 106 12.15 -24.93 -8.36
CA VAL A 106 12.31 -24.03 -7.22
C VAL A 106 12.31 -22.60 -7.72
N LEU A 107 11.30 -21.83 -7.31
CA LEU A 107 11.14 -20.40 -7.57
C LEU A 107 11.11 -19.69 -6.21
N ASP A 108 12.00 -18.72 -5.97
CA ASP A 108 12.02 -17.95 -4.71
C ASP A 108 11.96 -18.81 -3.43
N SER A 109 12.68 -19.93 -3.42
CA SER A 109 12.74 -20.93 -2.32
C SER A 109 11.47 -21.75 -2.08
N ILE A 110 10.44 -21.60 -2.93
CA ILE A 110 9.25 -22.47 -2.93
C ILE A 110 9.30 -23.45 -4.10
N ARG A 111 8.73 -24.64 -3.92
CA ARG A 111 8.56 -25.63 -4.98
C ARG A 111 7.25 -25.39 -5.69
N VAL A 112 7.29 -25.24 -7.00
CA VAL A 112 6.12 -24.95 -7.85
C VAL A 112 6.04 -26.00 -8.94
N ALA A 113 4.86 -26.62 -9.08
CA ALA A 113 4.55 -27.47 -10.22
C ALA A 113 4.17 -26.58 -11.41
N VAL A 114 4.85 -26.76 -12.54
CA VAL A 114 4.64 -25.98 -13.76
C VAL A 114 4.46 -26.90 -14.96
N ALA A 115 3.69 -26.43 -15.95
CA ALA A 115 3.59 -27.13 -17.22
C ALA A 115 4.95 -27.13 -17.94
N PRO A 116 5.38 -28.25 -18.56
CA PRO A 116 6.68 -28.33 -19.24
C PRO A 116 6.87 -27.26 -20.32
N ASP A 117 5.81 -26.84 -21.01
CA ASP A 117 5.81 -25.81 -22.06
C ASP A 117 6.02 -24.37 -21.55
N SER A 118 5.97 -24.19 -20.24
CA SER A 118 6.27 -22.94 -19.55
C SER A 118 7.76 -22.80 -19.26
N LEU A 119 8.56 -23.85 -19.50
CA LEU A 119 10.00 -23.86 -19.32
C LEU A 119 10.73 -23.65 -20.64
N SER A 120 11.88 -22.99 -20.56
CA SER A 120 12.85 -22.88 -21.65
C SER A 120 14.24 -23.19 -21.11
N ARG A 121 15.09 -23.83 -21.92
CA ARG A 121 16.47 -24.13 -21.57
C ARG A 121 17.42 -23.33 -22.45
N ASP A 122 18.50 -22.85 -21.87
CA ASP A 122 19.56 -22.10 -22.55
C ASP A 122 20.89 -22.48 -21.91
N GLY A 123 21.62 -23.36 -22.59
CA GLY A 123 22.73 -24.10 -22.02
C GLY A 123 22.30 -24.96 -20.82
N GLU A 124 23.02 -24.81 -19.71
CA GLU A 124 22.74 -25.51 -18.45
C GLU A 124 21.63 -24.85 -17.62
N LYS A 125 21.13 -23.68 -18.04
CA LYS A 125 20.15 -22.91 -17.29
C LYS A 125 18.73 -23.20 -17.75
N THR A 126 17.84 -23.40 -16.77
CA THR A 126 16.40 -23.53 -17.00
C THR A 126 15.70 -22.25 -16.57
N TYR A 127 14.72 -21.83 -17.38
CA TYR A 127 13.98 -20.61 -17.14
C TYR A 127 12.48 -20.86 -17.22
N LEU A 128 11.76 -20.33 -16.25
CA LEU A 128 10.31 -20.29 -16.20
C LEU A 128 9.79 -19.02 -16.88
N ARG A 129 8.88 -19.19 -17.84
CA ARG A 129 8.06 -18.12 -18.40
C ARG A 129 6.94 -17.82 -17.42
N LEU A 130 6.95 -16.60 -16.90
CA LEU A 130 5.98 -16.11 -15.94
C LEU A 130 5.25 -14.93 -16.54
N SER A 131 3.92 -14.97 -16.61
CA SER A 131 3.14 -13.77 -16.99
C SER A 131 3.57 -12.59 -16.12
N TRP A 132 3.45 -11.37 -16.58
CA TRP A 132 3.70 -10.23 -15.71
C TRP A 132 2.48 -9.87 -14.86
N ALA A 133 1.30 -10.29 -15.31
CA ALA A 133 0.03 -10.11 -14.65
C ALA A 133 -0.24 -11.24 -13.63
N ARG A 134 -0.70 -10.82 -12.46
CA ARG A 134 -0.98 -11.67 -11.30
C ARG A 134 -2.31 -11.22 -10.69
N PRO A 135 -3.45 -11.47 -11.35
CA PRO A 135 -4.75 -11.17 -10.79
C PRO A 135 -4.91 -11.93 -9.46
N SER A 136 -5.62 -11.33 -8.50
CA SER A 136 -5.93 -11.94 -7.20
C SER A 136 -4.71 -12.30 -6.31
N LEU A 137 -3.48 -11.85 -6.64
CA LEU A 137 -2.33 -11.99 -5.75
C LEU A 137 -2.55 -11.27 -4.41
N SER A 138 -3.31 -10.18 -4.45
CA SER A 138 -3.85 -9.48 -3.29
C SER A 138 -5.35 -9.32 -3.51
N PRO A 139 -6.21 -9.67 -2.53
CA PRO A 139 -7.67 -9.57 -2.70
C PRO A 139 -8.12 -8.18 -3.14
N GLY A 140 -8.88 -8.11 -4.23
CA GLY A 140 -9.38 -6.86 -4.79
C GLY A 140 -8.35 -6.07 -5.62
N PHE A 141 -7.22 -6.67 -5.96
CA PHE A 141 -6.19 -6.02 -6.77
C PHE A 141 -5.72 -6.87 -7.96
N PHE A 142 -5.50 -6.18 -9.08
CA PHE A 142 -4.80 -6.67 -10.25
C PHE A 142 -3.32 -6.28 -10.13
N PHE A 143 -2.44 -7.28 -10.07
CA PHE A 143 -1.02 -7.04 -9.79
C PHE A 143 -0.17 -7.20 -11.06
N LEU A 144 0.79 -6.31 -11.24
CA LEU A 144 1.80 -6.34 -12.30
C LEU A 144 3.20 -6.35 -11.70
N THR A 145 4.09 -7.08 -12.37
CA THR A 145 5.51 -7.16 -12.04
C THR A 145 6.35 -6.79 -13.26
N SER A 146 7.53 -6.22 -13.05
CA SER A 146 8.41 -5.92 -14.19
C SER A 146 8.77 -7.18 -14.98
N CYS A 147 8.69 -7.08 -16.31
CA CYS A 147 9.05 -8.15 -17.24
C CYS A 147 10.57 -8.26 -17.41
N THR A 148 11.22 -7.10 -17.50
CA THR A 148 12.62 -6.97 -17.91
C THR A 148 13.56 -6.97 -16.71
N THR A 149 13.20 -6.25 -15.64
CA THR A 149 14.10 -6.04 -14.51
C THR A 149 13.41 -6.43 -13.20
N PRO A 150 13.70 -7.63 -12.64
CA PRO A 150 13.08 -8.06 -11.38
C PRO A 150 13.23 -7.04 -10.27
N MET A 151 12.21 -6.98 -9.42
CA MET A 151 12.38 -6.36 -8.11
C MET A 151 13.46 -7.11 -7.32
N PRO A 152 14.48 -6.41 -6.80
CA PRO A 152 15.52 -7.05 -6.00
C PRO A 152 14.91 -7.60 -4.70
N THR A 153 15.30 -8.82 -4.34
CA THR A 153 14.76 -9.54 -3.17
C THR A 153 15.17 -8.92 -1.83
N ARG A 154 16.31 -8.21 -1.78
CA ARG A 154 16.83 -7.54 -0.58
C ARG A 154 17.71 -6.34 -0.91
N THR A 155 17.12 -5.16 -1.13
CA THR A 155 17.91 -3.91 -1.19
C THR A 155 17.12 -2.68 -0.74
N GLY A 156 17.27 -2.31 0.53
CA GLY A 156 16.89 -0.99 1.05
C GLY A 156 15.37 -0.73 1.11
N GLY A 157 15.01 0.52 1.43
CA GLY A 157 13.60 0.93 1.47
C GLY A 157 12.92 0.78 0.12
N VAL A 158 11.62 0.54 0.13
CA VAL A 158 10.76 0.60 -1.07
C VAL A 158 9.91 1.86 -0.95
N LEU A 159 9.86 2.67 -2.00
CA LEU A 159 8.88 3.75 -2.12
C LEU A 159 7.60 3.19 -2.73
N ARG A 160 6.47 3.64 -2.20
CA ARG A 160 5.13 3.35 -2.70
C ARG A 160 4.51 4.66 -3.17
N LEU A 161 4.18 4.75 -4.46
CA LEU A 161 3.38 5.84 -5.00
C LEU A 161 1.91 5.42 -4.99
N TYR A 162 1.03 6.35 -4.66
CA TYR A 162 -0.41 6.14 -4.52
C TYR A 162 -1.12 7.14 -5.43
N ALA A 163 -1.78 6.67 -6.48
CA ALA A 163 -2.58 7.51 -7.35
C ALA A 163 -4.05 7.43 -6.96
N HIS A 164 -4.64 8.59 -6.69
CA HIS A 164 -6.05 8.71 -6.36
C HIS A 164 -6.90 8.68 -7.62
N LEU A 165 -7.79 7.69 -7.67
CA LEU A 165 -8.69 7.52 -8.80
C LEU A 165 -10.13 7.39 -8.29
N ALA A 166 -11.01 8.21 -8.87
CA ALA A 166 -12.44 8.19 -8.56
C ALA A 166 -13.22 7.31 -9.54
N ASP A 167 -12.91 7.39 -10.83
CA ASP A 167 -13.58 6.61 -11.87
C ASP A 167 -12.81 5.30 -12.14
N PRO A 168 -13.41 4.12 -11.89
CA PRO A 168 -12.77 2.84 -12.16
C PRO A 168 -12.40 2.64 -13.64
N ASP A 169 -13.10 3.25 -14.60
CA ASP A 169 -12.87 3.01 -16.04
C ASP A 169 -11.46 3.46 -16.50
N HIS A 170 -10.81 4.32 -15.72
CA HIS A 170 -9.46 4.78 -16.01
C HIS A 170 -8.36 3.91 -15.37
N GLY A 171 -8.72 2.96 -14.50
CA GLY A 171 -7.77 2.13 -13.75
C GLY A 171 -6.82 1.32 -14.65
N PRO A 172 -7.34 0.54 -15.62
CA PRO A 172 -6.51 -0.23 -16.56
C PRO A 172 -5.51 0.64 -17.34
N ALA A 173 -5.97 1.75 -17.91
CA ALA A 173 -5.14 2.65 -18.69
C ALA A 173 -4.04 3.33 -17.84
N LEU A 174 -4.39 3.73 -16.62
CA LEU A 174 -3.44 4.34 -15.68
C LEU A 174 -2.35 3.35 -15.26
N LEU A 175 -2.73 2.11 -14.94
CA LEU A 175 -1.78 1.04 -14.60
C LEU A 175 -0.86 0.72 -15.79
N ALA A 176 -1.41 0.58 -17.00
CA ALA A 176 -0.63 0.33 -18.21
C ALA A 176 0.35 1.47 -18.51
N ARG A 177 -0.06 2.73 -18.27
CA ARG A 177 0.80 3.91 -18.43
C ARG A 177 1.98 3.90 -17.47
N ALA A 178 1.75 3.61 -16.19
CA ALA A 178 2.81 3.48 -15.19
C ALA A 178 3.79 2.36 -15.56
N ALA A 179 3.25 1.20 -15.92
CA ALA A 179 4.01 0.02 -16.32
C ALA A 179 4.90 0.28 -17.54
N THR A 180 4.33 0.87 -18.60
CA THR A 180 5.05 1.20 -19.84
C THR A 180 6.19 2.18 -19.57
N TYR A 181 5.93 3.24 -18.81
CA TYR A 181 6.94 4.24 -18.46
C TYR A 181 8.17 3.62 -17.76
N LEU A 182 7.94 2.67 -16.84
CA LEU A 182 9.00 2.01 -16.08
C LEU A 182 9.72 0.93 -16.89
N GLU A 183 8.99 0.15 -17.69
CA GLU A 183 9.58 -0.86 -18.60
C GLU A 183 10.46 -0.22 -19.67
N ASP A 184 10.02 0.86 -20.30
CA ASP A 184 10.80 1.57 -21.34
C ASP A 184 12.13 2.13 -20.81
N ARG A 185 12.22 2.33 -19.48
CA ARG A 185 13.43 2.79 -18.79
C ARG A 185 14.25 1.64 -18.19
N GLY A 186 13.81 0.39 -18.33
CA GLY A 186 14.47 -0.77 -17.74
C GLY A 186 14.58 -0.69 -16.21
N LEU A 187 13.62 -0.04 -15.55
CA LEU A 187 13.63 0.10 -14.10
C LEU A 187 12.94 -1.11 -13.45
N PRO A 188 13.38 -1.59 -12.29
CA PRO A 188 12.63 -2.56 -11.52
C PRO A 188 11.44 -1.91 -10.82
N TRP A 189 10.30 -2.60 -10.85
CA TRP A 189 9.06 -2.16 -10.22
C TRP A 189 8.09 -3.31 -9.99
N GLN A 190 7.12 -3.06 -9.11
CA GLN A 190 5.86 -3.78 -9.01
C GLN A 190 4.74 -2.74 -8.97
N ALA A 191 3.56 -3.08 -9.45
CA ALA A 191 2.41 -2.22 -9.31
C ALA A 191 1.16 -3.03 -9.09
N LYS A 192 0.13 -2.40 -8.53
CA LYS A 192 -1.20 -2.99 -8.45
C LYS A 192 -2.25 -1.92 -8.63
N ALA A 193 -3.38 -2.33 -9.17
CA ALA A 193 -4.57 -1.50 -9.25
C ALA A 193 -5.75 -2.20 -8.58
N SER A 194 -6.68 -1.45 -7.98
CA SER A 194 -7.93 -2.01 -7.49
C SER A 194 -8.71 -2.60 -8.67
N SER A 195 -9.05 -3.87 -8.55
CA SER A 195 -9.62 -4.67 -9.64
C SER A 195 -11.10 -4.97 -9.46
N SER A 196 -11.77 -4.16 -8.65
CA SER A 196 -13.22 -4.15 -8.55
C SER A 196 -13.71 -2.71 -8.57
N ARG A 197 -14.76 -2.46 -9.36
CA ARG A 197 -15.42 -1.15 -9.45
C ARG A 197 -15.95 -0.70 -8.08
N ASP A 198 -16.34 -1.65 -7.23
CA ASP A 198 -16.80 -1.39 -5.86
C ASP A 198 -15.70 -0.87 -4.93
N LEU A 199 -14.44 -0.83 -5.37
CA LEU A 199 -13.36 -0.26 -4.57
C LEU A 199 -13.10 1.22 -4.87
N TYR A 200 -13.85 1.84 -5.77
CA TYR A 200 -13.69 3.24 -6.13
C TYR A 200 -14.78 4.11 -5.47
N PRO A 201 -14.52 5.41 -5.22
CA PRO A 201 -13.24 6.12 -5.38
C PRO A 201 -12.22 5.71 -4.30
N ARG A 202 -10.91 5.80 -4.57
CA ARG A 202 -9.88 5.63 -3.53
C ARG A 202 -8.50 6.22 -3.84
N THR A 203 -7.77 6.69 -2.82
CA THR A 203 -6.42 7.29 -2.98
C THR A 203 -5.30 6.29 -3.29
N ASP A 204 -5.53 5.02 -2.97
CA ASP A 204 -4.62 3.91 -3.24
C ASP A 204 -5.17 3.00 -4.35
N ALA A 205 -5.86 3.60 -5.33
CA ALA A 205 -6.45 2.89 -6.45
C ALA A 205 -5.39 2.25 -7.33
N VAL A 206 -4.31 2.96 -7.60
CA VAL A 206 -3.09 2.42 -8.22
C VAL A 206 -1.91 2.66 -7.28
N VAL A 207 -1.18 1.60 -6.98
CA VAL A 207 0.01 1.64 -6.13
C VAL A 207 1.21 1.13 -6.89
N VAL A 208 2.28 1.93 -6.97
CA VAL A 208 3.54 1.56 -7.63
C VAL A 208 4.66 1.46 -6.61
N TYR A 209 5.35 0.33 -6.61
CA TYR A 209 6.45 0.00 -5.72
C TYR A 209 7.78 0.20 -6.46
N LEU A 210 8.59 1.13 -5.94
CA LEU A 210 9.88 1.50 -6.49
C LEU A 210 11.00 1.13 -5.49
N PRO A 211 11.89 0.20 -5.85
CA PRO A 211 13.07 -0.09 -5.06
C PRO A 211 14.06 1.08 -5.20
N ARG A 212 15.11 1.07 -4.38
CA ARG A 212 16.07 2.19 -4.31
C ARG A 212 16.61 2.67 -5.66
N VAL A 213 16.92 1.75 -6.56
CA VAL A 213 17.45 2.08 -7.90
C VAL A 213 16.45 2.82 -8.78
N SER A 214 15.15 2.74 -8.48
CA SER A 214 14.06 3.37 -9.24
C SER A 214 13.49 4.63 -8.57
N TRP A 215 14.00 5.04 -7.40
CA TRP A 215 13.45 6.19 -6.66
C TRP A 215 13.50 7.50 -7.43
N SER A 216 14.54 7.72 -8.24
CA SER A 216 14.67 8.93 -9.07
C SER A 216 13.50 9.12 -10.03
N ALA A 217 12.83 8.04 -10.43
CA ALA A 217 11.69 8.07 -11.33
C ALA A 217 10.38 8.50 -10.65
N ALA A 218 10.32 8.58 -9.32
CA ALA A 218 9.07 8.79 -8.59
C ALA A 218 8.37 10.12 -8.94
N ARG A 219 9.11 11.23 -9.01
CA ARG A 219 8.54 12.56 -9.31
C ARG A 219 8.03 12.63 -10.76
N GLU A 220 8.82 12.17 -11.72
CA GLU A 220 8.45 12.16 -13.14
C GLU A 220 7.27 11.21 -13.40
N LEU A 221 7.25 10.04 -12.75
CA LEU A 221 6.11 9.12 -12.81
C LEU A 221 4.84 9.77 -12.23
N ALA A 222 4.92 10.42 -11.07
CA ALA A 222 3.77 11.11 -10.48
C ALA A 222 3.21 12.20 -11.42
N GLN A 223 4.08 13.01 -12.03
CA GLN A 223 3.69 14.01 -13.03
C GLN A 223 3.08 13.40 -14.29
N LEU A 224 3.63 12.29 -14.77
CA LEU A 224 3.09 11.55 -15.91
C LEU A 224 1.65 11.09 -15.62
N LEU A 225 1.40 10.52 -14.45
CA LEU A 225 0.07 10.05 -14.06
C LEU A 225 -0.92 11.22 -13.93
N GLU A 226 -0.51 12.31 -13.28
CA GLU A 226 -1.32 13.54 -13.13
C GLU A 226 -1.70 14.13 -14.49
N SER A 227 -0.73 14.24 -15.42
CA SER A 227 -0.95 14.80 -16.76
C SER A 227 -1.95 14.03 -17.62
N GLY A 228 -2.35 12.82 -17.20
CA GLY A 228 -3.42 12.05 -17.84
C GLY A 228 -4.81 12.62 -17.64
N GLY A 229 -5.02 13.55 -16.69
CA GLY A 229 -6.31 14.22 -16.47
C GLY A 229 -7.40 13.36 -15.84
N ASN A 230 -7.11 12.12 -15.48
CA ASN A 230 -8.09 11.16 -14.97
C ASN A 230 -8.02 10.95 -13.46
N LEU A 231 -7.06 11.58 -12.77
CA LEU A 231 -6.90 11.43 -11.32
C LEU A 231 -7.83 12.38 -10.56
N ALA A 232 -8.26 11.95 -9.37
CA ALA A 232 -9.04 12.77 -8.46
C ALA A 232 -8.14 13.49 -7.46
N GLU A 233 -8.49 14.71 -7.07
CA GLU A 233 -7.68 15.51 -6.16
C GLU A 233 -7.60 14.93 -4.73
N GLY A 234 -6.44 15.13 -4.13
CA GLY A 234 -6.13 14.83 -2.73
C GLY A 234 -5.41 13.50 -2.54
N THR A 235 -4.55 13.47 -1.53
CA THR A 235 -3.76 12.30 -1.14
C THR A 235 -4.12 11.86 0.28
N SER A 236 -3.71 10.65 0.68
CA SER A 236 -3.86 10.22 2.08
C SER A 236 -3.10 11.16 3.03
N ALA A 237 -3.69 11.40 4.21
CA ALA A 237 -3.10 12.18 5.30
C ALA A 237 -1.73 11.65 5.80
N PHE A 238 -1.40 10.39 5.49
CA PHE A 238 -0.16 9.76 5.88
C PHE A 238 0.93 9.79 4.79
N THR A 239 0.61 10.27 3.59
CA THR A 239 1.55 10.30 2.46
C THR A 239 2.14 11.69 2.24
N HIS A 240 3.32 11.74 1.62
CA HIS A 240 3.89 12.98 1.12
C HIS A 240 3.33 13.23 -0.28
N ALA A 241 2.72 14.38 -0.54
CA ALA A 241 2.17 14.70 -1.85
C ALA A 241 3.31 15.00 -2.86
N LEU A 242 3.31 14.31 -4.00
CA LEU A 242 4.17 14.64 -5.15
C LEU A 242 3.44 15.52 -6.17
N THR A 243 2.13 15.34 -6.27
CA THR A 243 1.20 16.16 -7.07
C THR A 243 -0.09 16.36 -6.27
N ALA A 244 -1.12 16.97 -6.88
CA ALA A 244 -2.43 17.10 -6.24
C ALA A 244 -3.10 15.74 -5.98
N SER A 245 -2.82 14.74 -6.81
CA SER A 245 -3.54 13.46 -6.81
C SER A 245 -2.64 12.24 -6.55
N VAL A 246 -1.32 12.43 -6.44
CA VAL A 246 -0.34 11.36 -6.22
C VAL A 246 0.45 11.57 -4.94
N GLY A 247 0.28 10.65 -3.99
CA GLY A 247 1.05 10.57 -2.75
C GLY A 247 2.22 9.59 -2.87
N VAL A 248 3.22 9.74 -2.00
CA VAL A 248 4.33 8.80 -1.87
C VAL A 248 4.64 8.52 -0.40
N ALA A 249 5.06 7.29 -0.10
CA ALA A 249 5.55 6.92 1.22
C ALA A 249 6.58 5.78 1.14
N PHE A 250 7.35 5.58 2.19
CA PHE A 250 8.15 4.37 2.36
C PHE A 250 7.29 3.20 2.85
N GLU A 251 7.64 2.00 2.40
CA GLU A 251 7.22 0.74 3.02
C GLU A 251 7.40 0.79 4.54
N PRO A 252 6.40 0.39 5.35
CA PRO A 252 6.55 0.33 6.80
C PRO A 252 7.75 -0.49 7.25
N ALA A 253 8.53 0.03 8.21
CA ALA A 253 9.69 -0.64 8.79
C ALA A 253 9.48 -0.91 10.30
N ASP A 254 8.35 -1.50 10.64
CA ASP A 254 7.94 -1.82 12.01
C ASP A 254 8.24 -3.29 12.34
N LYS A 255 9.14 -3.51 13.30
CA LYS A 255 9.61 -4.85 13.70
C LYS A 255 8.82 -5.45 14.85
N ARG A 256 7.78 -4.77 15.35
CA ARG A 256 6.98 -5.28 16.46
C ARG A 256 6.17 -6.52 16.02
N PRO A 257 5.92 -7.48 16.92
CA PRO A 257 5.14 -8.68 16.59
C PRO A 257 3.77 -8.35 16.01
N GLY A 258 3.35 -9.09 14.97
CA GLY A 258 2.04 -8.92 14.31
C GLY A 258 1.90 -7.65 13.47
N ARG A 259 3.00 -6.93 13.19
CA ARG A 259 3.02 -5.75 12.30
C ARG A 259 3.52 -6.04 10.89
N GLU A 260 4.19 -7.17 10.71
CA GLU A 260 4.60 -7.64 9.39
C GLU A 260 3.39 -7.95 8.51
N GLY A 261 3.51 -7.69 7.21
CA GLY A 261 2.47 -7.99 6.22
C GLY A 261 1.31 -6.99 6.15
N LEU A 262 1.23 -6.00 7.03
CA LEU A 262 0.24 -4.93 6.93
C LEU A 262 0.50 -4.03 5.71
N SER A 263 -0.56 -3.58 5.04
CA SER A 263 -0.45 -2.50 4.07
C SER A 263 -0.01 -1.20 4.78
N PHE A 264 0.51 -0.23 4.01
CA PHE A 264 0.96 1.03 4.58
C PHE A 264 -0.17 1.77 5.29
N GLY A 265 -1.33 1.91 4.63
CA GLY A 265 -2.51 2.53 5.22
C GLY A 265 -2.96 1.80 6.48
N GLN A 266 -3.05 0.46 6.42
CA GLN A 266 -3.42 -0.35 7.58
C GLN A 266 -2.46 -0.14 8.74
N HIS A 267 -1.16 -0.08 8.47
CA HIS A 267 -0.14 0.16 9.49
C HIS A 267 -0.32 1.53 10.15
N ARG A 268 -0.37 2.62 9.36
CA ARG A 268 -0.48 3.98 9.90
C ARG A 268 -1.78 4.22 10.65
N CYS A 269 -2.92 3.78 10.09
CA CYS A 269 -4.22 3.89 10.72
C CYS A 269 -4.30 3.08 12.01
N ARG A 270 -3.69 1.89 12.05
CA ARG A 270 -3.68 1.04 13.24
C ARG A 270 -2.89 1.66 14.38
N VAL A 271 -1.70 2.19 14.10
CA VAL A 271 -0.88 2.84 15.15
C VAL A 271 -1.58 4.09 15.68
N LEU A 272 -2.22 4.88 14.81
CA LEU A 272 -3.00 6.05 15.24
C LEU A 272 -4.20 5.65 16.11
N ALA A 273 -5.00 4.65 15.69
CA ALA A 273 -6.15 4.18 16.45
C ALA A 273 -5.74 3.65 17.84
N GLU A 274 -4.69 2.83 17.90
CA GLU A 274 -4.14 2.33 19.16
C GLU A 274 -3.68 3.48 20.06
N ALA A 275 -3.02 4.51 19.51
CA ALA A 275 -2.60 5.68 20.29
C ALA A 275 -3.75 6.48 20.88
N LEU A 276 -4.83 6.67 20.11
CA LEU A 276 -6.02 7.37 20.57
C LEU A 276 -6.73 6.59 21.68
N VAL A 277 -6.87 5.27 21.52
CA VAL A 277 -7.49 4.40 22.53
C VAL A 277 -6.63 4.31 23.80
N THR A 278 -5.33 4.12 23.66
CA THR A 278 -4.41 4.10 24.81
C THR A 278 -4.37 5.44 25.55
N HIS A 279 -4.45 6.57 24.84
CA HIS A 279 -4.57 7.86 25.50
C HIS A 279 -5.84 7.97 26.35
N ALA A 280 -6.99 7.51 25.82
CA ALA A 280 -8.27 7.60 26.52
C ALA A 280 -8.37 6.72 27.78
N THR A 281 -7.59 5.64 27.85
CA THR A 281 -7.62 4.68 28.98
C THR A 281 -6.46 4.84 29.97
N ALA A 282 -5.42 5.59 29.61
CA ALA A 282 -4.27 5.81 30.48
C ALA A 282 -4.55 6.88 31.56
N THR A 283 -4.00 6.68 32.75
CA THR A 283 -4.11 7.61 33.90
C THR A 283 -2.82 8.41 34.16
N ASP A 284 -1.87 8.38 33.23
CA ASP A 284 -0.53 8.95 33.39
C ASP A 284 -0.42 10.45 33.03
N GLY A 285 -1.53 11.08 32.65
CA GLY A 285 -1.58 12.50 32.33
C GLY A 285 -0.85 12.90 31.04
N GLN A 286 -0.38 11.93 30.23
CA GLN A 286 0.27 12.23 28.96
C GLN A 286 -0.75 12.86 27.99
N SER A 287 -0.35 13.95 27.32
CA SER A 287 -1.20 14.59 26.30
C SER A 287 -1.48 13.65 25.12
N ARG A 288 -2.63 13.84 24.45
CA ARG A 288 -3.00 13.06 23.24
C ARG A 288 -1.90 13.08 22.19
N THR A 289 -1.38 14.27 21.87
CA THR A 289 -0.27 14.44 20.91
C THR A 289 0.97 13.70 21.38
N GLY A 290 1.33 13.81 22.66
CA GLY A 290 2.48 13.11 23.22
C GLY A 290 2.36 11.58 23.09
N ARG A 291 1.16 11.04 23.31
CA ARG A 291 0.89 9.60 23.13
C ARG A 291 1.03 9.17 21.68
N ILE A 292 0.46 9.93 20.74
CA ILE A 292 0.58 9.66 19.31
C ILE A 292 2.05 9.66 18.89
N VAL A 293 2.81 10.68 19.30
CA VAL A 293 4.24 10.80 19.00
C VAL A 293 5.02 9.61 19.56
N ALA A 294 4.80 9.23 20.81
CA ALA A 294 5.46 8.08 21.43
C ALA A 294 5.19 6.79 20.65
N MET A 295 3.92 6.52 20.32
CA MET A 295 3.54 5.30 19.61
C MET A 295 3.96 5.29 18.14
N PHE A 296 4.04 6.45 17.49
CA PHE A 296 4.63 6.59 16.16
C PHE A 296 6.12 6.25 16.21
N ASN A 297 6.86 6.79 17.18
CA ASN A 297 8.28 6.47 17.35
C ASN A 297 8.50 4.98 17.60
N ASP A 298 7.71 4.37 18.49
CA ASP A 298 7.76 2.93 18.77
C ASP A 298 7.44 2.09 17.53
N ALA A 299 6.60 2.61 16.63
CA ALA A 299 6.25 2.01 15.35
C ALA A 299 7.25 2.31 14.23
N SER A 300 8.36 2.98 14.53
CA SER A 300 9.33 3.48 13.55
C SER A 300 8.71 4.44 12.53
N ILE A 301 7.65 5.17 12.88
CA ILE A 301 7.01 6.21 12.05
C ILE A 301 7.60 7.56 12.45
N ASP A 302 8.00 8.38 11.48
CA ASP A 302 8.37 9.77 11.74
C ASP A 302 7.09 10.59 12.07
N PRO A 303 6.95 11.16 13.28
CA PRO A 303 5.75 11.92 13.65
C PRO A 303 5.55 13.19 12.83
N LEU A 304 6.62 13.77 12.28
CA LEU A 304 6.57 14.96 11.44
C LEU A 304 6.32 14.59 9.96
N ASN A 305 6.81 13.42 9.53
CA ASN A 305 6.51 12.80 8.23
C ASN A 305 5.98 11.37 8.34
N PRO A 306 4.67 11.15 8.46
CA PRO A 306 4.13 9.79 8.49
C PRO A 306 4.42 8.97 7.22
N ALA A 307 4.80 9.63 6.12
CA ALA A 307 5.24 9.00 4.88
C ALA A 307 6.62 8.35 5.01
N ARG A 308 7.38 8.68 6.06
CA ARG A 308 8.70 8.14 6.35
C ARG A 308 8.63 7.17 7.52
N ASN A 309 9.63 6.30 7.57
CA ASN A 309 10.03 5.66 8.82
C ASN A 309 11.17 6.47 9.45
N LEU A 310 11.41 6.28 10.75
CA LEU A 310 12.57 6.89 11.42
C LEU A 310 13.91 6.46 10.78
N SER A 311 13.95 5.27 10.19
CA SER A 311 15.11 4.74 9.46
C SER A 311 15.12 5.06 7.97
N SER A 312 14.13 5.80 7.45
CA SER A 312 14.06 6.14 6.03
C SER A 312 15.24 7.04 5.64
N PRO A 313 15.93 6.75 4.52
CA PRO A 313 16.99 7.62 4.03
C PRO A 313 16.42 8.95 3.53
N VAL A 314 17.21 10.01 3.62
CA VAL A 314 16.87 11.30 3.01
C VAL A 314 16.96 11.15 1.49
N THR A 315 15.92 11.57 0.77
CA THR A 315 15.89 11.50 -0.68
C THR A 315 15.40 12.82 -1.26
N SER A 316 15.68 13.07 -2.53
CA SER A 316 15.05 14.18 -3.24
C SER A 316 13.56 13.97 -3.46
N VAL A 317 13.00 12.77 -3.25
CA VAL A 317 11.56 12.49 -3.44
C VAL A 317 10.77 12.86 -2.19
N ILE A 318 11.25 12.41 -1.03
CA ILE A 318 10.70 12.77 0.27
C ILE A 318 11.86 13.38 1.07
N PRO A 319 11.91 14.72 1.24
CA PRO A 319 12.95 15.37 2.03
C PRO A 319 12.84 14.98 3.51
N ALA A 320 13.89 15.27 4.28
CA ALA A 320 13.82 15.28 5.74
C ALA A 320 13.04 16.52 6.22
N HIS A 321 12.56 16.47 7.46
CA HIS A 321 12.06 17.65 8.18
C HIS A 321 13.20 18.51 8.70
#